data_AF-A0A3B9PXR6-F1
#
_entry.id   AF-A0A3B9PXR6-F1
#
_cell.length_a   1.000
_cell.length_b   1.000
_cell.length_c   1.000
_cell.angle_alpha   90.00
_cell.angle_beta   90.00
_cell.angle_gamma   90.00
#
_symmetry.space_group_name_H-M   'P 1'
#
loop_
_entity.id
_entity.type
_entity.pdbx_description
1 polymer ?
#
loop_
_entity_poly.entity_id
_entity_poly.type
_entity_poly.pdbx_seq_one_letter_code
_entity_poly.pdbx_strand_id
1 'polypeptide(L)'
;SLGDRTIRIYETKGHTNCSLTFFIEEDSVLLASESTGVYVGDGEVIPSLLTGYRDVIDSIETCRAIKAKYIFSPHSLLVDEKAAEKYWDLCRAAVDEFKDITLELHRKGVSEEEILERQKERWWGPYCKEEQPSAAFEINTKAGIAAILKEFN
;
A
#
# COMPACT_ATOMS: atom_id res chain seq x y z
N SER A 1 0.47 -29.59 -7.56
CA SER A 1 0.90 -29.64 -6.15
C SER A 1 1.94 -28.56 -5.94
N LEU A 2 1.84 -27.75 -4.88
CA LEU A 2 2.85 -26.75 -4.49
C LEU A 2 3.89 -27.34 -3.52
N GLY A 3 4.09 -28.65 -3.59
CA GLY A 3 4.97 -29.39 -2.68
C GLY A 3 4.25 -29.84 -1.42
N ASP A 4 5.00 -29.89 -0.32
CA ASP A 4 4.57 -30.23 1.04
C ASP A 4 4.18 -29.00 1.88
N ARG A 5 4.00 -27.85 1.23
CA ARG A 5 3.71 -26.55 1.86
C ARG A 5 2.22 -26.24 1.95
N THR A 6 1.84 -25.61 3.04
CA THR A 6 0.50 -25.08 3.28
C THR A 6 0.48 -23.58 3.02
N ILE A 7 -0.38 -23.16 2.09
CA ILE A 7 -0.58 -21.74 1.79
C ILE A 7 -1.93 -21.29 2.32
N ARG A 8 -1.92 -20.37 3.27
CA ARG A 8 -3.12 -19.62 3.67
C ARG A 8 -3.26 -18.38 2.79
N ILE A 9 -4.49 -18.15 2.33
CA ILE A 9 -4.83 -17.01 1.49
C ILE A 9 -5.73 -16.09 2.31
N TYR A 10 -5.40 -14.80 2.30
CA TYR A 10 -6.17 -13.74 2.96
C TYR A 10 -6.66 -12.76 1.89
N GLU A 11 -7.95 -12.41 1.96
CA GLU A 11 -8.45 -11.26 1.21
C GLU A 11 -7.82 -9.99 1.79
N THR A 12 -7.13 -9.21 0.96
CA THR A 12 -6.48 -7.97 1.36
C THR A 12 -6.82 -6.87 0.36
N LYS A 13 -8.05 -6.34 0.45
CA LYS A 13 -8.64 -5.33 -0.44
C LYS A 13 -7.99 -3.96 -0.25
N GLY A 14 -8.27 -3.02 -1.16
CA GLY A 14 -7.87 -1.62 -1.02
C GLY A 14 -7.04 -1.10 -2.19
N HIS A 15 -6.03 -1.86 -2.64
CA HIS A 15 -5.39 -1.60 -3.93
C HIS A 15 -6.30 -2.06 -5.08
N THR A 16 -6.85 -3.26 -4.98
CA THR A 16 -7.99 -3.70 -5.80
C THR A 16 -8.95 -4.53 -4.94
N ASN A 17 -10.18 -4.74 -5.42
CA ASN A 17 -11.16 -5.57 -4.71
C ASN A 17 -10.80 -7.07 -4.70
N CYS A 18 -9.88 -7.51 -5.56
CA CYS A 18 -9.45 -8.90 -5.67
C CYS A 18 -8.03 -9.15 -5.14
N SER A 19 -7.40 -8.16 -4.51
CA SER A 19 -6.06 -8.29 -3.95
C SER A 19 -6.03 -9.35 -2.85
N LEU A 20 -4.99 -10.19 -2.89
CA LEU A 20 -4.80 -11.33 -1.97
C LEU A 20 -3.38 -11.31 -1.41
N THR A 21 -3.27 -11.72 -0.15
CA THR A 21 -2.00 -11.98 0.53
C THR A 21 -1.85 -13.48 0.76
N PHE A 22 -0.64 -14.00 0.56
CA PHE A 22 -0.33 -15.43 0.68
C PHE A 22 0.65 -15.66 1.81
N PHE A 23 0.33 -16.58 2.71
CA PHE A 23 1.19 -16.97 3.82
C PHE A 23 1.59 -18.44 3.69
N ILE A 24 2.88 -18.70 3.59
CA ILE A 24 3.47 -20.04 3.55
C ILE A 24 3.81 -20.42 4.99
N GLU A 25 3.06 -21.34 5.58
CA GLU A 25 3.09 -21.60 7.03
C GLU A 25 4.44 -22.16 7.51
N GLU A 26 4.94 -23.19 6.82
CA GLU A 26 6.12 -23.94 7.24
C GLU A 26 7.38 -23.08 7.19
N ASP A 27 7.44 -22.14 6.23
CA ASP A 27 8.58 -21.24 6.05
C ASP A 27 8.37 -19.88 6.78
N SER A 28 7.16 -19.63 7.31
CA SER A 28 6.75 -18.36 7.91
C SER A 28 7.00 -17.16 7.00
N VAL A 29 6.63 -17.30 5.72
CA VAL A 29 6.81 -16.29 4.67
C VAL A 29 5.47 -15.68 4.31
N LEU A 30 5.36 -14.35 4.39
CA LEU A 30 4.22 -13.60 3.91
C LEU A 30 4.56 -12.89 2.60
N LEU A 31 3.82 -13.20 1.55
CA LEU A 31 3.80 -12.45 0.29
C LEU A 31 2.65 -11.44 0.38
N ALA A 32 2.96 -10.22 0.79
CA ALA A 32 1.97 -9.18 0.99
C ALA A 32 1.44 -8.66 -0.35
N SER A 33 0.16 -8.28 -0.38
CA SER A 33 -0.45 -7.64 -1.56
C SER A 33 -0.12 -6.14 -1.64
N GLU A 34 -0.31 -5.54 -2.81
CA GLU A 34 -0.16 -4.08 -2.98
C GLU A 34 -1.04 -3.22 -2.08
N SER A 35 -2.11 -3.76 -1.49
CA SER A 35 -2.91 -3.05 -0.49
C SER A 35 -2.09 -2.64 0.74
N THR A 36 -0.91 -3.21 0.97
CA THR A 36 -0.01 -2.79 2.06
C THR A 36 1.02 -1.74 1.61
N GLY A 37 0.90 -1.21 0.39
CA GLY A 37 1.89 -0.33 -0.21
C GLY A 37 3.15 -1.08 -0.68
N VAL A 38 4.07 -0.33 -1.28
CA VAL A 38 5.32 -0.84 -1.85
C VAL A 38 6.49 -0.31 -1.03
N TYR A 39 7.20 -1.22 -0.35
CA TYR A 39 8.47 -0.90 0.30
C TYR A 39 9.52 -0.61 -0.77
N VAL A 40 10.23 0.51 -0.66
CA VAL A 40 11.27 0.91 -1.62
C VAL A 40 12.68 0.98 -1.00
N GLY A 41 12.82 0.49 0.24
CA GLY A 41 14.07 0.52 1.00
C GLY A 41 14.13 1.70 1.97
N ASP A 42 15.16 1.70 2.84
CA ASP A 42 15.49 2.77 3.78
C ASP A 42 14.32 3.24 4.67
N GLY A 43 13.38 2.35 4.99
CA GLY A 43 12.22 2.66 5.81
C GLY A 43 11.11 3.44 5.07
N GLU A 44 11.14 3.49 3.74
CA GLU A 44 10.12 4.16 2.94
C GLU A 44 9.12 3.19 2.31
N VAL A 45 7.84 3.54 2.39
CA VAL A 45 6.74 2.84 1.73
C VAL A 45 5.95 3.83 0.88
N ILE A 46 5.67 3.45 -0.37
CA ILE A 46 4.79 4.18 -1.27
C ILE A 46 3.38 3.60 -1.10
N PRO A 47 2.37 4.42 -0.73
CA PRO A 47 1.02 3.93 -0.52
C PRO A 47 0.39 3.54 -1.85
N SER A 48 -0.40 2.47 -1.84
CA SER A 48 -1.12 1.99 -3.02
C SER A 48 -2.58 1.75 -2.66
N LEU A 49 -3.38 2.81 -2.85
CA LEU A 49 -4.79 2.89 -2.46
C LEU A 49 -5.61 3.29 -3.69
N LEU A 50 -6.57 2.46 -4.10
CA LEU A 50 -7.45 2.78 -5.24
C LEU A 50 -8.93 2.58 -4.91
N THR A 51 -9.30 1.57 -4.11
CA THR A 51 -10.71 1.20 -3.91
C THR A 51 -11.29 1.69 -2.59
N GLY A 52 -10.48 1.81 -1.53
CA GLY A 52 -10.97 2.29 -0.23
C GLY A 52 -9.89 2.34 0.84
N TYR A 53 -9.86 3.43 1.61
CA TYR A 53 -8.85 3.65 2.66
C TYR A 53 -9.07 2.68 3.81
N ARG A 54 -10.33 2.47 4.22
CA ARG A 54 -10.65 1.52 5.29
C ARG A 54 -10.21 0.10 4.95
N ASP A 55 -10.42 -0.33 3.71
CA ASP A 55 -10.01 -1.66 3.22
C ASP A 55 -8.48 -1.82 3.26
N VAL A 56 -7.72 -0.78 2.90
CA VAL A 56 -6.25 -0.78 3.02
C VAL A 56 -5.83 -0.94 4.48
N ILE A 57 -6.42 -0.17 5.40
CA ILE A 57 -6.08 -0.27 6.83
C ILE A 57 -6.40 -1.67 7.37
N ASP A 58 -7.58 -2.20 7.08
CA ASP A 58 -7.99 -3.53 7.55
C ASP A 58 -7.06 -4.63 6.98
N SER A 59 -6.59 -4.46 5.74
CA SER A 59 -5.61 -5.35 5.12
C SER A 59 -4.23 -5.29 5.78
N ILE A 60 -3.73 -4.09 6.09
CA ILE A 60 -2.46 -3.89 6.81
C ILE A 60 -2.53 -4.57 8.19
N GLU A 61 -3.61 -4.35 8.93
CA GLU A 61 -3.78 -4.94 10.27
C GLU A 61 -3.96 -6.46 10.22
N THR A 62 -4.66 -6.97 9.20
CA THR A 62 -4.77 -8.43 8.94
C THR A 62 -3.38 -9.03 8.72
N CYS A 63 -2.56 -8.44 7.85
CA CYS A 63 -1.21 -8.90 7.59
C CYS A 63 -0.31 -8.81 8.82
N ARG A 64 -0.40 -7.72 9.60
CA ARG A 64 0.33 -7.53 10.87
C ARG A 64 0.01 -8.65 11.85
N ALA A 65 -1.25 -9.06 11.95
CA ALA A 65 -1.69 -10.09 12.90
C ALA A 65 -1.11 -11.49 12.62
N ILE A 66 -0.69 -11.77 11.38
CA ILE A 66 -0.10 -13.07 10.98
C ILE A 66 1.25 -13.30 11.66
N LYS A 67 1.99 -12.22 11.98
CA LYS A 67 3.33 -12.28 12.62
C LYS A 67 4.31 -13.19 11.87
N ALA A 68 4.33 -13.08 10.54
CA ALA A 68 5.26 -13.83 9.71
C ALA A 68 6.71 -13.45 10.00
N LYS A 69 7.62 -14.42 9.92
CA LYS A 69 9.05 -14.22 10.12
C LYS A 69 9.70 -13.45 8.98
N TYR A 70 9.26 -13.72 7.75
CA TYR A 70 9.76 -13.06 6.54
C TYR A 70 8.61 -12.40 5.81
N ILE A 71 8.79 -11.15 5.42
CA ILE A 71 7.78 -10.38 4.70
C ILE A 71 8.38 -9.98 3.36
N PHE A 72 7.74 -10.41 2.28
CA PHE A 72 8.01 -9.89 0.95
C PHE A 72 6.99 -8.80 0.67
N SER A 73 7.49 -7.57 0.59
CA SER A 73 6.72 -6.47 0.04
C SER A 73 6.40 -6.78 -1.43
N PRO A 74 5.27 -6.25 -1.95
CA PRO A 74 5.04 -6.17 -3.38
C PRO A 74 6.27 -5.63 -4.12
N HIS A 75 6.44 -6.07 -5.37
CA HIS A 75 7.63 -5.78 -6.19
C HIS A 75 8.93 -6.42 -5.64
N SER A 76 8.78 -7.51 -4.89
CA SER A 76 9.80 -8.54 -4.58
C SER A 76 10.96 -8.14 -3.67
N LEU A 77 10.82 -7.04 -2.93
CA LEU A 77 11.77 -6.73 -1.87
C LEU A 77 11.41 -7.51 -0.61
N LEU A 78 12.29 -8.45 -0.23
CA LEU A 78 12.34 -8.93 1.15
C LEU A 78 12.56 -7.72 2.03
N VAL A 79 11.61 -7.46 2.92
CA VAL A 79 11.73 -6.38 3.90
C VAL A 79 12.92 -6.73 4.79
N ASP A 80 13.87 -5.81 4.90
CA ASP A 80 15.07 -6.04 5.70
C ASP A 80 14.70 -6.24 7.18
N GLU A 81 15.51 -7.04 7.89
CA GLU A 81 15.23 -7.42 9.27
C GLU A 81 15.09 -6.21 10.21
N LYS A 82 15.80 -5.12 9.92
CA LYS A 82 15.74 -3.89 10.73
C LYS A 82 14.44 -3.11 10.50
N ALA A 83 13.88 -3.17 9.29
CA ALA A 83 12.62 -2.56 8.93
C ALA A 83 11.42 -3.45 9.27
N ALA A 84 11.58 -4.77 9.34
CA ALA A 84 10.49 -5.73 9.55
C ALA A 84 9.64 -5.42 10.80
N GLU A 85 10.26 -5.01 11.91
CA GLU A 85 9.55 -4.64 13.14
C GLU A 85 8.63 -3.43 12.96
N LYS A 86 9.01 -2.49 12.08
CA LYS A 86 8.28 -1.24 11.84
C LYS A 86 7.47 -1.27 10.54
N TYR A 87 7.60 -2.34 9.75
CA TYR A 87 7.11 -2.37 8.38
C TYR A 87 5.63 -1.99 8.28
N TRP A 88 4.79 -2.61 9.12
CA TRP A 88 3.36 -2.31 9.13
C TRP A 88 3.03 -0.88 9.60
N ASP A 89 3.86 -0.31 10.48
CA ASP A 89 3.72 1.09 10.89
C ASP A 89 4.09 2.04 9.74
N LEU A 90 5.10 1.69 8.93
CA LEU A 90 5.48 2.43 7.73
C LEU A 90 4.36 2.36 6.67
N CYS A 91 3.80 1.17 6.41
CA CYS A 91 2.65 0.99 5.51
C CYS A 91 1.47 1.88 5.94
N ARG A 92 1.15 1.87 7.23
CA ARG A 92 0.07 2.66 7.81
C ARG A 92 0.35 4.16 7.72
N ALA A 93 1.56 4.59 8.07
CA ALA A 93 1.96 5.99 8.01
C ALA A 93 1.87 6.53 6.58
N ALA A 94 2.29 5.75 5.58
CA ALA A 94 2.23 6.14 4.18
C ALA A 94 0.79 6.38 3.69
N VAL A 95 -0.14 5.46 4.00
CA VAL A 95 -1.55 5.62 3.60
C VAL A 95 -2.24 6.73 4.40
N ASP A 96 -1.88 6.90 5.67
CA ASP A 96 -2.37 8.01 6.50
C ASP A 96 -1.91 9.37 5.95
N GLU A 97 -0.65 9.50 5.56
CA GLU A 97 -0.12 10.71 4.93
C GLU A 97 -0.84 11.03 3.62
N PHE A 98 -1.06 10.02 2.75
CA PHE A 98 -1.81 10.22 1.52
C PHE A 98 -3.24 10.73 1.79
N LYS A 99 -3.93 10.14 2.76
CA LYS A 99 -5.28 10.57 3.18
C LYS A 99 -5.26 11.99 3.73
N ASP A 100 -4.32 12.31 4.62
CA ASP A 100 -4.25 13.61 5.28
C ASP A 100 -3.95 14.73 4.27
N ILE A 101 -3.00 14.54 3.34
CA ILE A 101 -2.74 15.48 2.23
C ILE A 101 -4.04 15.74 1.44
N THR A 102 -4.76 14.67 1.09
CA THR A 102 -6.00 14.75 0.31
C THR A 102 -7.07 15.56 1.03
N LEU A 103 -7.37 15.20 2.29
CA LEU A 103 -8.43 15.83 3.07
C LEU A 103 -8.10 17.27 3.46
N GLU A 104 -6.84 17.56 3.81
CA GLU A 104 -6.42 18.92 4.15
C GLU A 104 -6.58 19.88 2.98
N LEU A 105 -6.17 19.48 1.77
CA LEU A 105 -6.30 20.31 0.58
C LEU A 105 -7.76 20.43 0.15
N HIS A 106 -8.52 19.34 0.17
CA HIS A 106 -9.95 19.38 -0.16
C HIS A 106 -10.73 20.34 0.74
N ARG A 107 -10.48 20.31 2.06
CA ARG A 107 -11.11 21.25 3.02
C ARG A 107 -10.76 22.71 2.77
N LYS A 108 -9.62 22.98 2.11
CA LYS A 108 -9.22 24.34 1.69
C LYS A 108 -9.87 24.78 0.37
N GLY A 109 -10.69 23.94 -0.24
CA GLY A 109 -11.34 24.21 -1.53
C GLY A 109 -10.41 24.06 -2.73
N VAL A 110 -9.28 23.38 -2.56
CA VAL A 110 -8.31 23.11 -3.63
C VAL A 110 -8.91 22.09 -4.61
N SER A 111 -8.65 22.27 -5.90
CA SER A 111 -9.19 21.39 -6.94
C SER A 111 -8.56 19.98 -6.89
N GLU A 112 -9.28 18.96 -7.36
CA GLU A 112 -8.75 17.58 -7.40
C GLU A 112 -7.47 17.46 -8.23
N GLU A 113 -7.32 18.27 -9.28
CA GLU A 113 -6.10 18.29 -10.10
C GLU A 113 -4.90 18.87 -9.33
N GLU A 114 -5.11 19.91 -8.53
CA GLU A 114 -4.04 20.44 -7.66
C GLU A 114 -3.70 19.47 -6.50
N ILE A 115 -4.69 18.72 -5.98
CA ILE A 115 -4.45 17.65 -5.02
C ILE A 115 -3.58 16.55 -5.66
N LEU A 116 -3.90 16.15 -6.89
CA LEU A 116 -3.10 15.19 -7.66
C LEU A 116 -1.66 15.68 -7.80
N GLU A 117 -1.43 16.93 -8.21
CA GLU A 117 -0.08 17.46 -8.36
C GLU A 117 0.68 17.43 -7.02
N ARG A 118 0.02 17.74 -5.89
CA ARG A 118 0.66 17.59 -4.57
C ARG A 118 0.99 16.14 -4.24
N GLN A 119 0.12 15.19 -4.57
CA GLN A 119 0.40 13.76 -4.37
C GLN A 119 1.55 13.30 -5.26
N LYS A 120 1.64 13.78 -6.51
CA LYS A 120 2.76 13.52 -7.41
C LYS A 120 4.07 14.06 -6.83
N GLU A 121 4.08 15.30 -6.33
CA GLU A 121 5.27 15.86 -5.67
C GLU A 121 5.78 14.96 -4.53
N ARG A 122 4.86 14.35 -3.77
CA ARG A 122 5.21 13.49 -2.62
C ARG A 122 5.62 12.07 -3.01
N TRP A 123 4.94 11.45 -3.97
CA TRP A 123 4.99 10.01 -4.22
C TRP A 123 5.56 9.62 -5.60
N TRP A 124 5.69 10.56 -6.54
CA TRP A 124 6.30 10.32 -7.86
C TRP A 124 7.85 10.38 -7.80
N GLY A 125 8.42 9.53 -6.96
CA GLY A 125 9.86 9.42 -6.73
C GLY A 125 10.61 8.64 -7.82
N PRO A 126 11.95 8.48 -7.68
CA PRO A 126 12.78 7.72 -8.62
C PRO A 126 12.28 6.30 -8.87
N TYR A 127 11.91 5.57 -7.81
CA TYR A 127 11.35 4.22 -7.92
C TYR A 127 10.11 4.17 -8.83
N CYS A 128 9.12 5.02 -8.58
CA CYS A 128 7.90 5.07 -9.41
C CYS A 128 8.19 5.36 -10.89
N LYS A 129 9.18 6.22 -11.18
CA LYS A 129 9.57 6.56 -12.55
C LYS A 129 10.23 5.40 -13.29
N GLU A 130 10.88 4.49 -12.57
CA GLU A 130 11.48 3.28 -13.13
C GLU A 130 10.43 2.20 -13.37
N GLU A 131 9.52 2.00 -12.41
CA GLU A 131 8.58 0.88 -12.42
C GLU A 131 7.35 1.09 -13.31
N GLN A 132 6.88 2.34 -13.49
CA GLN A 132 5.64 2.58 -14.22
C GLN A 132 5.65 3.88 -15.04
N PRO A 133 4.83 3.97 -16.10
CA PRO A 133 4.59 5.23 -16.80
C PRO A 133 3.84 6.24 -15.92
N SER A 134 4.07 7.54 -16.12
CA SER A 134 3.39 8.61 -15.37
C SER A 134 1.87 8.55 -15.48
N ALA A 135 1.34 8.17 -16.65
CA ALA A 135 -0.10 8.05 -16.87
C ALA A 135 -0.75 6.98 -15.97
N ALA A 136 -0.05 5.85 -15.72
CA ALA A 136 -0.56 4.80 -14.84
C ALA A 136 -0.60 5.29 -13.38
N PHE A 137 0.47 5.95 -12.95
CA PHE A 137 0.54 6.55 -11.62
C PHE A 137 -0.56 7.60 -11.39
N GLU A 138 -0.79 8.47 -12.38
CA GLU A 138 -1.83 9.51 -12.30
C GLU A 138 -3.23 8.91 -12.19
N ILE A 139 -3.56 7.89 -12.98
CA ILE A 139 -4.84 7.19 -12.92
C ILE A 139 -5.05 6.58 -11.53
N ASN A 140 -4.05 5.88 -11.01
CA ASN A 140 -4.13 5.25 -9.69
C ASN A 140 -4.25 6.27 -8.56
N THR A 141 -3.50 7.38 -8.65
CA THR A 141 -3.55 8.46 -7.66
C THR A 141 -4.90 9.16 -7.66
N LYS A 142 -5.49 9.42 -8.85
CA LYS A 142 -6.85 9.96 -8.97
C LYS A 142 -7.88 9.03 -8.35
N ALA A 143 -7.77 7.72 -8.57
CA ALA A 143 -8.64 6.74 -7.95
C ALA A 143 -8.54 6.77 -6.42
N GLY A 144 -7.32 6.81 -5.87
CA GLY A 144 -7.08 6.92 -4.42
C GLY A 144 -7.65 8.19 -3.81
N ILE A 145 -7.46 9.35 -4.47
CA ILE A 145 -8.07 10.63 -4.06
C ILE A 145 -9.59 10.49 -4.01
N ALA A 146 -10.20 10.00 -5.08
CA ALA A 146 -11.65 9.82 -5.16
C ALA A 146 -12.19 8.87 -4.08
N ALA A 147 -11.48 7.78 -3.79
CA ALA A 147 -11.84 6.83 -2.75
C ALA A 147 -11.84 7.49 -1.36
N ILE A 148 -10.81 8.28 -1.03
CA ILE A 148 -10.75 9.02 0.23
C ILE A 148 -11.87 10.05 0.33
N LEU A 149 -12.06 10.86 -0.72
CA LEU A 149 -13.12 11.88 -0.70
C LEU A 149 -14.50 11.24 -0.54
N LYS A 150 -14.74 10.08 -1.15
CA LYS A 150 -15.99 9.34 -1.00
C LYS A 150 -16.20 8.78 0.42
N GLU A 151 -15.13 8.35 1.10
CA GLU A 151 -15.24 7.76 2.44
C GLU A 151 -15.40 8.80 3.56
N PHE A 152 -14.89 10.02 3.36
CA PHE A 152 -14.73 11.01 4.41
C PHE A 152 -15.46 12.34 4.17
N ASN A 153 -16.27 12.43 3.12
CA ASN A 153 -17.14 13.58 2.80
C ASN A 153 -18.61 13.16 2.82
#